data_AF-A0A496Q1C4-F1
#
_entry.id   AF-A0A496Q1C4-F1
#
_cell.length_a   1.000
_cell.length_b   1.000
_cell.length_c   1.000
_cell.angle_alpha   90.00
_cell.angle_beta   90.00
_cell.angle_gamma   90.00
#
_symmetry.space_group_name_H-M   'P 1'
#
loop_
_entity.id
_entity.type
_entity.pdbx_description
1 polymer ?
#
loop_
_entity_poly.entity_id
_entity_poly.type
_entity_poly.pdbx_seq_one_letter_code
_entity_poly.pdbx_strand_id
1 'polypeptide(L)'
;MTVNRLFLLAYAAVFLALSVFAGVFFYRTYGEFLNLKAQEVENRHRLAETEIRLAEQRDILERLRQDPAFVERMIRDRLGYARPDEIVFRFED
;
A
#
# COMPACT_ATOMS: atom_id res chain seq x y z
N MET A 1 55.33 -39.10 3.80
CA MET A 1 54.18 -38.34 3.27
C MET A 1 53.44 -37.76 4.46
N THR A 2 52.91 -36.51 4.43
CA THR A 2 51.52 -36.19 4.91
C THR A 2 51.25 -34.74 5.31
N VAL A 3 52.23 -33.89 5.66
CA VAL A 3 51.91 -32.53 6.20
C VAL A 3 51.31 -31.58 5.16
N ASN A 4 51.89 -31.48 3.96
CA ASN A 4 51.34 -30.63 2.88
C ASN A 4 49.96 -31.10 2.41
N ARG A 5 49.70 -32.42 2.42
CA ARG A 5 48.38 -32.97 2.09
C ARG A 5 47.35 -32.62 3.17
N LEU A 6 47.75 -32.57 4.43
CA LEU A 6 46.88 -32.16 5.54
C LEU A 6 46.48 -30.69 5.41
N PHE A 7 47.43 -29.80 5.08
CA PHE A 7 47.15 -28.39 4.83
C PHE A 7 46.23 -28.19 3.62
N LEU A 8 46.46 -28.92 2.52
CA LEU A 8 45.60 -28.85 1.34
C LEU A 8 44.17 -29.30 1.64
N LEU A 9 43.99 -30.38 2.41
CA LEU A 9 42.67 -30.85 2.83
C LEU A 9 41.98 -29.85 3.77
N ALA A 10 42.73 -29.25 4.71
CA ALA A 10 42.20 -28.21 5.59
C ALA A 10 41.73 -26.97 4.79
N TYR A 11 42.55 -26.50 3.84
CA TYR A 11 42.16 -25.40 2.95
C TYR A 11 40.95 -25.75 2.08
N ALA A 12 40.91 -26.95 1.51
CA ALA A 12 39.77 -27.41 0.72
C ALA A 12 38.49 -27.47 1.57
N ALA A 13 38.58 -27.93 2.82
CA ALA A 13 37.45 -27.98 3.74
C ALA A 13 36.94 -26.58 4.11
N VAL A 14 37.85 -25.65 4.41
CA VAL A 14 37.49 -24.24 4.69
C VAL A 14 36.86 -23.59 3.45
N PHE A 15 37.43 -23.81 2.27
CA PHE A 15 36.91 -23.28 1.02
C PHE A 15 35.50 -23.82 0.70
N LEU A 16 35.27 -25.12 0.93
CA LEU A 16 33.95 -25.73 0.81
C LEU A 16 32.96 -25.13 1.81
N ALA A 17 33.36 -24.98 3.06
CA ALA A 17 32.51 -24.38 4.10
C ALA A 17 32.10 -22.94 3.73
N LEU A 18 33.05 -22.12 3.27
CA LEU A 18 32.79 -20.75 2.82
C LEU A 18 31.88 -20.71 1.58
N SER A 19 32.10 -21.62 0.62
CA SER A 19 31.29 -21.70 -0.60
C SER A 19 29.84 -22.09 -0.29
N VAL A 20 29.63 -23.06 0.59
CA VAL A 20 28.29 -23.46 1.05
C VAL A 20 27.63 -22.33 1.84
N PHE A 21 28.37 -21.68 2.74
CA PHE A 21 27.86 -20.54 3.50
C PHE A 21 27.41 -19.40 2.57
N ALA A 22 28.24 -19.02 1.61
CA ALA A 22 27.93 -17.99 0.62
C ALA A 22 26.71 -18.38 -0.24
N GLY A 23 26.64 -19.64 -0.70
CA GLY A 23 25.52 -20.13 -1.48
C GLY A 23 24.19 -20.09 -0.73
N VAL A 24 24.18 -20.50 0.54
CA VAL A 24 22.98 -20.45 1.39
C VAL A 24 22.55 -19.00 1.66
N PHE A 25 23.49 -18.12 1.96
CA PHE A 25 23.21 -16.70 2.18
C PHE A 25 22.62 -16.06 0.91
N PHE A 26 23.24 -16.30 -0.25
CA PHE A 26 22.78 -15.78 -1.53
C PHE A 26 21.36 -16.24 -1.87
N TYR A 27 21.05 -17.52 -1.65
CA TYR A 27 19.71 -18.06 -1.91
C TYR A 27 18.63 -17.43 -1.03
N ARG A 28 18.94 -17.19 0.26
CA ARG A 28 18.01 -16.51 1.19
C ARG A 28 17.76 -15.06 0.78
N THR A 29 18.82 -14.31 0.45
CA THR A 29 18.71 -12.90 0.05
C THR A 29 17.92 -12.74 -1.26
N TYR A 30 18.06 -13.67 -2.21
CA TYR A 30 17.35 -13.60 -3.48
C TYR A 30 15.83 -13.78 -3.32
N GLY A 31 15.40 -14.67 -2.42
CA GLY A 31 13.98 -14.86 -2.11
C GLY A 31 13.36 -13.62 -1.44
N GLU A 32 14.09 -12.99 -0.52
CA GLU A 32 13.64 -11.78 0.16
C GLU A 32 13.51 -10.60 -0.81
N PHE A 33 14.44 -10.47 -1.77
CA PHE A 33 14.37 -9.45 -2.80
C PHE A 33 13.12 -9.57 -3.69
N LEU A 34 12.75 -10.78 -4.09
CA LEU A 34 11.54 -11.01 -4.88
C LEU A 34 10.27 -10.66 -4.11
N ASN A 35 10.20 -11.04 -2.83
CA ASN A 35 9.07 -10.70 -1.96
C ASN A 35 8.94 -9.19 -1.75
N LEU A 36 10.06 -8.50 -1.49
CA LEU A 36 10.08 -7.04 -1.35
C LEU A 36 9.64 -6.33 -2.63
N LYS A 37 10.05 -6.83 -3.80
CA LYS A 37 9.64 -6.28 -5.09
C LYS A 37 8.15 -6.47 -5.35
N ALA A 38 7.59 -7.63 -4.99
CA ALA A 38 6.15 -7.87 -5.09
C ALA A 38 5.35 -6.92 -4.19
N GLN A 39 5.80 -6.74 -2.94
CA GLN A 39 5.20 -5.79 -2.00
C GLN A 39 5.30 -4.34 -2.48
N GLU A 40 6.42 -3.95 -3.10
CA GLU A 40 6.59 -2.62 -3.67
C GLU A 40 5.55 -2.34 -4.77
N VAL A 41 5.35 -3.30 -5.68
CA VAL A 41 4.35 -3.17 -6.75
C VAL A 41 2.94 -3.05 -6.17
N GLU A 42 2.58 -3.91 -5.21
CA GLU A 42 1.27 -3.85 -4.56
C GLU A 42 1.05 -2.52 -3.82
N ASN A 43 2.05 -2.04 -3.08
CA ASN A 43 1.97 -0.78 -2.38
C ASN A 43 1.85 0.42 -3.34
N ARG A 44 2.55 0.39 -4.48
CA ARG A 44 2.40 1.42 -5.52
C ARG A 44 0.99 1.45 -6.10
N HIS A 45 0.39 0.29 -6.35
CA HIS A 45 -0.99 0.21 -6.82
C HIS A 45 -1.97 0.77 -5.78
N ARG A 46 -1.84 0.36 -4.51
CA ARG A 46 -2.67 0.87 -3.41
C ARG A 46 -2.51 2.39 -3.23
N LEU A 47 -1.30 2.91 -3.37
CA LEU A 47 -1.02 4.34 -3.30
C LEU A 47 -1.75 5.09 -4.42
N ALA A 48 -1.62 4.62 -5.67
CA ALA A 48 -2.29 5.23 -6.82
C ALA A 48 -3.82 5.22 -6.67
N GLU A 49 -4.41 4.10 -6.21
CA GLU A 49 -5.85 4.04 -5.93
C GLU A 49 -6.28 5.04 -4.85
N THR A 50 -5.48 5.17 -3.80
CA THR A 50 -5.78 6.09 -2.69
C THR A 50 -5.66 7.54 -3.13
N GLU A 51 -4.67 7.87 -3.96
CA GLU A 51 -4.50 9.21 -4.53
C GLU A 51 -5.67 9.60 -5.45
N ILE A 52 -6.18 8.67 -6.26
CA ILE A 52 -7.37 8.89 -7.10
C ILE A 52 -8.58 9.19 -6.20
N ARG A 53 -8.84 8.36 -5.19
CA ARG A 53 -9.95 8.58 -4.25
C ARG A 53 -9.83 9.91 -3.50
N LEU A 54 -8.61 10.29 -3.12
CA LEU A 54 -8.35 11.56 -2.46
C LEU A 54 -8.63 12.75 -3.39
N ALA A 55 -8.26 12.65 -4.67
CA ALA A 55 -8.54 13.67 -5.66
C ALA A 55 -10.05 13.84 -5.88
N GLU A 56 -10.80 12.74 -5.99
CA GLU A 56 -12.26 12.76 -6.11
C GLU A 56 -12.92 13.42 -4.88
N GLN A 57 -12.48 13.07 -3.68
CA GLN A 57 -12.98 13.68 -2.44
C GLN A 57 -12.67 15.17 -2.38
N ARG A 58 -11.48 15.60 -2.83
CA ARG A 58 -11.12 17.02 -2.87
C ARG A 58 -11.98 17.80 -3.86
N ASP A 59 -12.27 17.27 -5.05
CA ASP A 59 -13.18 17.93 -6.01
C ASP A 59 -14.59 18.08 -5.41
N ILE A 60 -15.11 17.04 -4.75
CA ILE A 60 -16.39 17.10 -4.04
C ILE A 60 -16.37 18.17 -2.97
N LEU A 61 -15.30 18.24 -2.18
CA LEU A 61 -15.16 19.18 -1.06
C LEU A 61 -14.98 20.63 -1.55
N GLU A 62 -14.30 20.81 -2.69
CA GLU A 62 -14.15 22.10 -3.35
C GLU A 62 -15.48 22.60 -3.93
N ARG A 63 -16.25 21.72 -4.58
CA ARG A 63 -17.62 22.02 -5.04
C ARG A 63 -18.56 22.36 -3.88
N LEU A 64 -18.49 21.60 -2.78
CA LEU A 64 -19.21 21.89 -1.54
C LEU A 64 -18.85 23.27 -0.97
N ARG A 65 -17.57 23.67 -1.04
CA ARG A 65 -17.11 24.95 -0.50
C ARG A 65 -17.47 26.14 -1.38
N GLN A 66 -17.56 25.95 -2.69
CA GLN A 66 -17.78 27.02 -3.67
C GLN A 66 -19.27 27.28 -3.98
N ASP A 67 -20.17 26.32 -3.73
CA ASP A 67 -21.60 26.47 -3.98
C ASP A 67 -22.46 26.24 -2.71
N PRO A 68 -22.82 27.32 -1.99
CA PRO A 68 -23.70 27.25 -0.81
C PRO A 68 -25.05 26.60 -1.09
N ALA A 69 -25.58 26.72 -2.32
CA ALA A 69 -26.86 26.14 -2.70
C ALA A 69 -26.79 24.61 -2.85
N PHE A 70 -25.61 24.05 -3.14
CA PHE A 70 -25.37 22.62 -3.17
C PHE A 70 -25.30 22.01 -1.77
N VAL A 71 -24.66 22.71 -0.83
CA VAL A 71 -24.60 22.30 0.59
C VAL A 71 -26.00 22.24 1.19
N GLU A 72 -26.82 23.28 0.97
CA GLU A 72 -28.20 23.34 1.47
C GLU A 72 -29.05 22.19 0.91
N ARG A 73 -28.90 21.88 -0.38
CA ARG A 73 -29.60 20.77 -1.04
C ARG A 73 -29.20 19.41 -0.47
N MET A 74 -27.91 19.18 -0.26
CA MET A 74 -27.43 17.91 0.30
C MET A 74 -27.85 17.71 1.77
N ILE A 75 -27.90 18.80 2.55
CA ILE A 75 -28.40 18.80 3.92
C ILE A 75 -29.92 18.51 3.93
N ARG A 76 -30.69 19.09 3.01
CA ARG A 76 -32.13 18.77 2.83
C ARG A 76 -32.35 17.29 2.53
N ASP A 77 -31.62 16.74 1.57
CA ASP A 77 -31.83 15.35 1.12
C ASP A 77 -31.35 14.31 2.13
N ARG A 78 -30.24 14.58 2.83
CA ARG A 78 -29.56 13.58 3.68
C ARG A 78 -29.92 13.68 5.15
N LEU A 79 -30.28 14.88 5.62
CA LEU A 79 -30.66 15.15 7.01
C LEU A 79 -32.15 15.51 7.16
N GLY A 80 -32.92 15.57 6.07
CA GLY A 80 -34.34 15.95 6.11
C GLY A 80 -34.55 17.39 6.58
N TYR A 81 -33.55 18.25 6.41
CA TYR A 81 -33.58 19.62 6.90
C TYR A 81 -34.59 20.45 6.10
N ALA A 82 -35.53 21.10 6.79
CA ALA A 82 -36.40 22.13 6.24
C ALA A 82 -36.18 23.43 7.01
N ARG A 83 -36.20 24.57 6.32
CA ARG A 83 -36.05 25.86 7.00
C ARG A 83 -37.31 26.16 7.85
N PRO A 84 -37.20 26.94 8.95
CA PRO A 84 -38.32 27.22 9.84
C PRO A 84 -39.53 27.90 9.15
N ASP A 85 -39.28 28.55 8.01
CA ASP A 85 -40.23 29.27 7.17
C ASP A 85 -40.78 28.44 5.99
N GLU A 86 -40.42 27.16 5.88
CA GLU A 86 -40.84 26.30 4.76
C GLU A 86 -41.98 25.34 5.13
N ILE A 87 -42.90 25.15 4.18
CA ILE A 87 -44.03 24.23 4.30
C ILE A 87 -43.62 22.87 3.73
N VAL A 88 -43.48 21.87 4.59
CA VAL A 88 -43.15 20.49 4.18
C VAL A 88 -44.45 19.73 3.91
N PHE A 89 -44.66 19.32 2.65
CA PHE A 89 -45.75 18.44 2.27
C PHE A 89 -45.32 16.98 2.44
N ARG A 90 -45.83 16.31 3.48
CA ARG A 90 -45.69 14.87 3.64
C ARG A 90 -46.91 14.21 3.02
N PHE A 91 -46.72 13.50 1.92
CA PHE A 91 -47.74 12.64 1.35
C PHE A 91 -47.67 11.28 2.06
N GLU A 92 -48.80 10.83 2.61
CA GLU A 92 -48.98 9.43 2.98
C GLU A 92 -49.49 8.70 1.73
N ASP A 93 -48.90 7.55 1.40
CA ASP A 93 -49.42 6.66 0.35
C ASP A 93 -50.79 6.07 0.76
#